data_AF-F8PX27-F1
#
_entry.id   AF-F8PX27-F1
#
_cell.length_a   1.000
_cell.length_b   1.000
_cell.length_c   1.000
_cell.angle_alpha   90.00
_cell.angle_beta   90.00
_cell.angle_gamma   90.00
#
_symmetry.space_group_name_H-M   'P 1'
#
loop_
_entity.id
_entity.type
_entity.pdbx_description
1 polymer ?
#
loop_
_entity_poly.entity_id
_entity_poly.type
_entity_poly.pdbx_seq_one_letter_code
_entity_poly.pdbx_strand_id
1 'polypeptide(L)'
;MFQFNLLFVAVAILQATSTLAVCSSPDNTPAVCQTSQASPKVSDCQAAIEKLSGPCHQSNNVGSYCTSLVTVGTCKIDVCGYPGAELYSGVNCGGYLQTILNSCQSGGLVGGYLQPEKCNIQYNDQPYKLQFSHS
;
A
#
# COMPACT_ATOMS: atom_id res chain seq x y z
N MET A 1 -52.24 40.98 1.70
CA MET A 1 -51.19 40.31 0.92
C MET A 1 -49.89 40.41 1.71
N PHE A 2 -49.48 39.33 2.40
CA PHE A 2 -48.23 39.29 3.16
C PHE A 2 -47.22 38.46 2.35
N GLN A 3 -46.17 39.11 1.85
CA GLN A 3 -45.07 38.46 1.14
C GLN A 3 -44.18 37.70 2.14
N PHE A 4 -44.03 36.40 1.92
CA PHE A 4 -43.04 35.53 2.56
C PHE A 4 -41.67 35.80 1.94
N ASN A 5 -40.73 36.33 2.71
CA ASN A 5 -39.31 36.38 2.32
C ASN A 5 -38.62 35.08 2.81
N LEU A 6 -38.37 34.15 1.88
CA LEU A 6 -37.45 33.03 2.11
C LEU A 6 -36.01 33.53 2.00
N LEU A 7 -35.33 33.67 3.14
CA LEU A 7 -33.88 33.79 3.18
C LEU A 7 -33.27 32.38 3.07
N PHE A 8 -32.78 32.04 1.88
CA PHE A 8 -31.93 30.87 1.67
C PHE A 8 -30.57 31.12 2.35
N VAL A 9 -30.34 30.48 3.49
CA VAL A 9 -29.03 30.43 4.13
C VAL A 9 -28.15 29.47 3.33
N ALA A 10 -27.25 30.02 2.52
CA ALA A 10 -26.23 29.25 1.83
C ALA A 10 -25.23 28.71 2.87
N VAL A 11 -25.29 27.40 3.15
CA VAL A 11 -24.27 26.70 3.93
C VAL A 11 -23.03 26.55 3.03
N ALA A 12 -22.02 27.38 3.27
CA ALA A 12 -20.71 27.22 2.67
C ALA A 12 -20.03 26.00 3.31
N ILE A 13 -20.01 24.86 2.60
CA ILE A 13 -19.24 23.69 3.00
C ILE A 13 -17.77 24.02 2.79
N LEU A 14 -17.05 24.26 3.89
CA LEU A 14 -15.60 24.44 3.91
C LEU A 14 -14.95 23.09 3.54
N GLN A 15 -14.65 22.88 2.26
CA GLN A 15 -13.85 21.73 1.84
C GLN A 15 -12.41 21.99 2.28
N ALA A 16 -12.00 21.30 3.35
CA ALA A 16 -10.60 21.23 3.74
C ALA A 16 -9.83 20.52 2.61
N THR A 17 -9.15 21.30 1.77
CA THR A 17 -8.17 20.78 0.83
C THR A 17 -6.95 20.36 1.62
N SER A 18 -6.96 19.12 2.09
CA SER A 18 -5.78 18.45 2.63
C SER A 18 -4.77 18.28 1.50
N THR A 19 -3.99 19.31 1.22
CA THR A 19 -2.82 19.26 0.35
C THR A 19 -1.71 18.52 1.10
N LEU A 20 -1.85 17.20 1.29
CA LEU A 20 -0.66 16.38 1.28
C LEU A 20 -0.26 16.30 -0.20
N ALA A 21 0.95 16.75 -0.53
CA ALA A 21 1.57 16.36 -1.78
C ALA A 21 1.86 14.85 -1.70
N VAL A 22 0.83 14.02 -1.91
CA VAL A 22 0.83 12.56 -1.72
C VAL A 22 1.86 11.91 -2.65
N CYS A 23 1.97 12.44 -3.85
CA CYS A 23 2.96 12.19 -4.89
C CYS A 23 2.45 13.04 -6.07
N SER A 24 3.30 13.76 -6.79
CA SER A 24 2.85 14.67 -7.86
C SER A 24 2.17 13.96 -9.03
N SER A 25 2.26 12.62 -9.11
CA SER A 25 1.56 11.77 -10.06
C SER A 25 1.25 10.42 -9.41
N PRO A 26 0.11 9.78 -9.74
CA PRO A 26 -0.14 8.40 -9.35
C PRO A 26 0.93 7.46 -9.91
N ASP A 27 1.26 6.42 -9.13
CA ASP A 27 2.11 5.31 -9.52
C ASP A 27 1.22 4.18 -10.09
N ASN A 28 1.51 3.75 -11.32
CA ASN A 28 0.77 2.71 -12.03
C ASN A 28 1.62 1.46 -12.27
N THR A 29 2.67 1.27 -11.47
CA THR A 29 3.58 0.13 -11.62
C THR A 29 2.78 -1.16 -11.54
N PRO A 30 2.89 -2.05 -12.54
CA PRO A 30 2.20 -3.33 -12.51
C PRO A 30 2.80 -4.26 -11.45
N ALA A 31 1.97 -5.13 -10.88
CA ALA A 31 2.44 -6.20 -10.03
C ALA A 31 3.18 -7.28 -10.86
N VAL A 32 4.24 -7.84 -10.29
CA VAL A 32 4.95 -9.00 -10.82
C VAL A 32 4.46 -10.24 -10.08
N CYS A 33 3.73 -11.10 -10.79
CA CYS A 33 3.08 -12.27 -10.21
C CYS A 33 4.03 -13.46 -10.08
N GLN A 34 4.06 -14.07 -8.90
CA GLN A 34 4.87 -15.23 -8.56
C GLN A 34 4.05 -16.30 -7.81
N THR A 35 2.74 -16.34 -8.07
CA THR A 35 1.81 -17.27 -7.41
C THR A 35 2.14 -18.71 -7.80
N SER A 36 2.30 -19.56 -6.78
CA SER A 36 2.61 -20.98 -6.89
C SER A 36 1.87 -21.78 -5.82
N GLN A 37 2.01 -23.10 -5.81
CA GLN A 37 1.43 -23.96 -4.76
C GLN A 37 2.03 -23.69 -3.36
N ALA A 38 3.17 -23.02 -3.28
CA ALA A 38 3.81 -22.60 -2.03
C ALA A 38 3.44 -21.15 -1.64
N SER A 39 2.54 -20.50 -2.37
CA SER A 39 2.10 -19.14 -2.07
C SER A 39 1.08 -19.11 -0.93
N PRO A 40 1.00 -18.00 -0.18
CA PRO A 40 -0.01 -17.85 0.87
C PRO A 40 -1.43 -17.79 0.32
N LYS A 41 -2.40 -18.05 1.20
CA LYS A 41 -3.83 -17.93 0.89
C LYS A 41 -4.23 -16.47 0.70
N VAL A 42 -5.06 -16.21 -0.30
CA VAL A 42 -5.64 -14.88 -0.57
C VAL A 42 -6.37 -14.34 0.66
N SER A 43 -7.15 -15.18 1.35
CA SER A 43 -7.89 -14.76 2.56
C SER A 43 -6.97 -14.27 3.67
N ASP A 44 -5.83 -14.92 3.85
CA ASP A 44 -4.84 -14.58 4.86
C ASP A 44 -4.13 -13.27 4.49
N CYS A 45 -3.82 -13.08 3.21
CA CYS A 45 -3.22 -11.84 2.73
C CYS A 45 -4.18 -10.65 2.76
N GLN A 46 -5.47 -10.86 2.48
CA GLN A 46 -6.49 -9.83 2.65
C GLN A 46 -6.57 -9.38 4.11
N ALA A 47 -6.63 -10.33 5.05
CA ALA A 47 -6.63 -10.04 6.48
C ALA A 47 -5.30 -9.39 6.94
N ALA A 48 -4.17 -9.72 6.32
CA ALA A 48 -2.89 -9.06 6.58
C ALA A 48 -2.90 -7.59 6.12
N ILE A 49 -3.48 -7.29 4.95
CA ILE A 49 -3.65 -5.90 4.47
C ILE A 49 -4.53 -5.12 5.45
N GLU A 50 -5.63 -5.70 5.94
CA GLU A 50 -6.52 -5.06 6.91
C GLU A 50 -5.86 -4.76 8.25
N LYS A 51 -4.87 -5.57 8.65
CA LYS A 51 -4.07 -5.35 9.86
C LYS A 51 -2.87 -4.42 9.64
N LEU A 52 -2.57 -4.06 8.40
CA LEU A 52 -1.45 -3.18 8.09
C LEU A 52 -1.72 -1.79 8.67
N SER A 53 -0.79 -1.32 9.50
CA SER A 53 -0.85 -0.01 10.12
C SER A 53 0.49 0.70 10.01
N GLY A 54 0.45 2.01 9.73
CA GLY A 54 1.65 2.84 9.63
C GLY A 54 2.33 2.79 8.25
N PRO A 55 3.49 3.45 8.11
CA PRO A 55 4.24 3.47 6.85
C PRO A 55 4.89 2.11 6.57
N CYS A 56 4.98 1.78 5.29
CA CYS A 56 5.75 0.61 4.85
C CYS A 56 7.23 0.96 4.82
N HIS A 57 7.87 0.79 5.98
CA HIS A 57 9.26 1.15 6.23
C HIS A 57 10.14 -0.10 6.32
N GLN A 58 11.24 -0.10 5.56
CA GLN A 58 12.31 -1.07 5.70
C GLN A 58 13.19 -0.64 6.88
N SER A 59 13.16 -1.41 7.96
CA SER A 59 13.99 -1.22 9.15
C SER A 59 15.10 -2.27 9.33
N ASN A 60 15.06 -3.38 8.59
CA ASN A 60 16.00 -4.47 8.80
C ASN A 60 17.34 -4.20 8.11
N ASN A 61 18.38 -4.02 8.93
CA ASN A 61 19.75 -3.79 8.48
C ASN A 61 20.66 -5.02 8.63
N VAL A 62 20.14 -6.19 9.04
CA VAL A 62 20.94 -7.39 9.30
C VAL A 62 20.32 -8.63 8.65
N GLY A 63 21.14 -9.40 7.93
CA GLY A 63 20.79 -10.70 7.36
C GLY A 63 19.97 -10.61 6.08
N SER A 64 18.81 -9.97 6.10
CA SER A 64 17.99 -9.73 4.91
C SER A 64 17.64 -8.26 4.76
N TYR A 65 17.68 -7.75 3.54
CA TYR A 65 17.21 -6.42 3.20
C TYR A 65 15.67 -6.35 3.18
N CYS A 66 14.99 -7.11 4.04
CA CYS A 66 13.53 -7.20 4.11
C CYS A 66 13.05 -7.07 5.56
N THR A 67 12.00 -6.30 5.76
CA THR A 67 11.24 -6.19 7.02
C THR A 67 9.86 -6.79 6.82
N SER A 68 9.51 -7.79 7.63
CA SER A 68 8.14 -8.30 7.71
C SER A 68 7.30 -7.36 8.56
N LEU A 69 6.31 -6.70 7.96
CA LEU A 69 5.45 -5.73 8.63
C LEU A 69 4.28 -6.41 9.35
N VAL A 70 3.68 -7.40 8.71
CA VAL A 70 2.49 -8.09 9.21
C VAL A 70 2.60 -9.57 8.87
N THR A 71 2.11 -10.42 9.77
CA THR A 71 1.94 -11.86 9.52
C THR A 71 0.54 -12.28 9.97
N VAL A 72 -0.21 -12.91 9.07
CA VAL A 72 -1.53 -13.48 9.36
C VAL A 72 -1.63 -14.83 8.66
N GLY A 73 -1.83 -15.90 9.42
CA GLY A 73 -1.95 -17.25 8.86
C GLY A 73 -0.73 -17.60 8.01
N THR A 74 -0.99 -17.96 6.75
CA THR A 74 0.04 -18.28 5.75
C THR A 74 0.72 -17.05 5.15
N CYS A 75 0.16 -15.85 5.32
CA CYS A 75 0.62 -14.66 4.62
C CYS A 75 1.52 -13.76 5.48
N LYS A 76 2.61 -13.30 4.87
CA LYS A 76 3.46 -12.22 5.37
C LYS A 76 3.48 -11.07 4.37
N ILE A 77 3.39 -9.85 4.88
CA ILE A 77 3.65 -8.64 4.10
C ILE A 77 5.07 -8.22 4.40
N ASP A 78 5.93 -8.23 3.39
CA ASP A 78 7.30 -7.74 3.51
C ASP A 78 7.51 -6.47 2.69
N VAL A 79 8.33 -5.59 3.26
CA VAL A 79 8.99 -4.51 2.54
C VAL A 79 10.45 -4.89 2.39
N CYS A 80 10.98 -4.86 1.18
CA CYS A 80 12.39 -5.09 0.94
C CYS A 80 13.03 -3.92 0.21
N GLY A 81 14.25 -3.59 0.62
CA GLY A 81 15.06 -2.53 0.06
C GLY A 81 16.23 -2.17 0.97
N TYR A 82 16.91 -1.07 0.65
CA TYR A 82 17.98 -0.57 1.49
C TYR A 82 17.45 -0.19 2.90
N PRO A 83 18.26 -0.32 3.97
CA PRO A 83 17.83 0.11 5.30
C PRO A 83 17.40 1.57 5.33
N GLY A 84 16.18 1.82 5.82
CA GLY A 84 15.56 3.14 5.83
C GLY A 84 14.74 3.48 4.57
N ALA A 85 14.66 2.59 3.58
CA ALA A 85 13.78 2.79 2.43
C ALA A 85 12.31 2.68 2.84
N GLU A 86 11.48 3.63 2.40
CA GLU A 86 10.05 3.68 2.73
C GLU A 86 9.25 4.40 1.65
N LEU A 87 7.92 4.37 1.75
CA LEU A 87 7.05 5.22 0.93
C LEU A 87 6.94 6.63 1.50
N TYR A 88 6.68 7.63 0.65
CA TYR A 88 6.38 8.98 1.13
C TYR A 88 5.20 8.97 2.11
N SER A 89 5.25 9.85 3.11
CA SER A 89 4.17 10.02 4.07
C SER A 89 2.83 10.29 3.37
N GLY A 90 1.80 9.53 3.75
CA GLY A 90 0.46 9.61 3.16
C GLY A 90 0.24 8.71 1.95
N VAL A 91 1.25 8.03 1.42
CA VAL A 91 1.09 7.02 0.38
C VAL A 91 0.47 5.75 1.00
N ASN A 92 -0.60 5.26 0.37
CA ASN A 92 -1.29 4.06 0.82
C ASN A 92 -0.54 2.79 0.41
N CYS A 93 0.23 2.22 1.33
CA CYS A 93 0.91 0.95 1.11
C CYS A 93 -0.04 -0.22 0.85
N GLY A 94 -1.17 -0.27 1.57
CA GLY A 94 -2.21 -1.28 1.35
C GLY A 94 -2.78 -1.25 -0.07
N GLY A 95 -2.79 -0.07 -0.71
CA GLY A 95 -3.18 0.09 -2.11
C GLY A 95 -2.30 -0.71 -3.07
N TYR A 96 -0.97 -0.66 -2.92
CA TYR A 96 -0.05 -1.45 -3.75
C TYR A 96 -0.20 -2.95 -3.49
N LEU A 97 -0.38 -3.36 -2.23
CA LEU A 97 -0.61 -4.76 -1.88
C LEU A 97 -1.93 -5.27 -2.44
N GLN A 98 -2.97 -4.42 -2.47
CA GLN A 98 -4.25 -4.74 -3.09
C GLN A 98 -4.11 -4.91 -4.61
N THR A 99 -3.24 -4.13 -5.27
CA THR A 99 -2.89 -4.35 -6.68
C THR A 99 -2.29 -5.74 -6.89
N ILE A 100 -1.33 -6.16 -6.06
CA ILE A 100 -0.76 -7.51 -6.13
C ILE A 100 -1.86 -8.57 -5.91
N LEU A 101 -2.71 -8.38 -4.89
CA LEU A 101 -3.79 -9.32 -4.56
C LEU A 101 -4.77 -9.48 -5.73
N ASN A 102 -5.18 -8.38 -6.34
CA ASN A 102 -6.14 -8.39 -7.44
C ASN A 102 -5.54 -8.95 -8.73
N SER A 103 -4.28 -8.62 -9.04
CA SER A 103 -3.64 -9.00 -10.30
C SER A 103 -3.02 -10.40 -10.28
N CYS A 104 -2.56 -10.87 -9.12
CA CYS A 104 -1.74 -12.08 -9.04
C CYS A 104 -2.43 -13.28 -8.40
N GLN A 105 -3.63 -13.13 -7.83
CA GLN A 105 -4.32 -14.27 -7.24
C GLN A 105 -4.66 -15.36 -8.28
N SER A 106 -4.49 -16.61 -7.88
CA SER A 106 -4.88 -17.78 -8.68
C SER A 106 -5.16 -18.98 -7.77
N GLY A 107 -6.29 -19.65 -7.97
CA GLY A 107 -6.65 -20.85 -7.19
C GLY A 107 -6.78 -20.62 -5.67
N GLY A 108 -7.11 -19.40 -5.24
CA GLY A 108 -7.19 -19.03 -3.82
C GLY A 108 -5.83 -18.73 -3.15
N LEU A 109 -4.73 -18.73 -3.93
CA LEU A 109 -3.39 -18.36 -3.50
C LEU A 109 -2.95 -17.05 -4.15
N VAL A 110 -2.00 -16.35 -3.53
CA VAL A 110 -1.40 -15.13 -4.10
C VAL A 110 0.08 -15.04 -3.76
N GLY A 111 0.90 -14.74 -4.75
CA GLY A 111 2.31 -14.43 -4.56
C GLY A 111 2.77 -13.42 -5.59
N GLY A 112 3.70 -12.57 -5.20
CA GLY A 112 4.22 -11.54 -6.09
C GLY A 112 4.71 -10.32 -5.34
N TYR A 113 5.20 -9.37 -6.11
CA TYR A 113 5.73 -8.12 -5.60
C TYR A 113 5.38 -6.95 -6.52
N LEU A 114 5.53 -5.74 -6.00
CA LEU A 114 5.43 -4.50 -6.75
C LEU A 114 6.58 -3.59 -6.33
N GLN A 115 7.20 -2.93 -7.29
CA GLN A 115 8.32 -1.99 -7.09
C GLN A 115 7.88 -0.59 -7.49
N PRO A 116 7.27 0.21 -6.59
CA PRO A 116 6.80 1.54 -6.92
C PRO A 116 7.90 2.35 -7.60
N GLU A 117 7.69 2.75 -8.86
CA GLU A 117 8.62 3.61 -9.60
C GLU A 117 8.58 5.05 -9.09
N LYS A 118 7.47 5.44 -8.45
CA LYS A 118 7.25 6.75 -7.86
C LYS A 118 6.87 6.60 -6.39
N CYS A 119 6.87 7.73 -5.69
CA CYS A 119 6.29 7.81 -4.34
C CYS A 119 6.98 6.91 -3.30
N ASN A 120 8.21 6.48 -3.57
CA ASN A 120 9.14 5.91 -2.60
C ASN A 120 10.19 6.96 -2.23
N ILE A 121 10.68 6.95 -0.99
CA ILE A 121 11.82 7.75 -0.56
C ILE A 121 13.05 7.06 -1.13
N GLN A 122 13.31 7.37 -2.40
CA GLN A 122 14.37 6.76 -3.19
C GLN A 122 15.72 7.19 -2.63
N TYR A 123 16.39 6.32 -1.89
CA TYR A 123 17.80 6.48 -1.60
C TYR A 123 18.55 6.13 -2.89
N ASN A 124 19.11 7.08 -3.65
CA ASN A 124 20.00 6.82 -4.79
C ASN A 124 19.58 5.67 -5.74
N ASP A 125 18.34 5.68 -6.27
CA ASP A 125 17.79 4.61 -7.12
C ASP A 125 17.84 3.19 -6.51
N GLN A 126 17.93 3.08 -5.19
CA GLN A 126 17.98 1.77 -4.53
C GLN A 126 16.63 1.04 -4.67
N PRO A 127 16.66 -0.29 -4.84
CA PRO A 127 15.45 -1.06 -5.02
C PRO A 127 14.58 -1.01 -3.76
N TYR A 128 13.30 -0.66 -3.94
CA TYR A 128 12.27 -0.79 -2.92
C TYR A 128 11.13 -1.66 -3.50
N LYS A 129 10.73 -2.70 -2.78
CA LYS A 129 9.64 -3.59 -3.17
C LYS A 129 8.72 -3.92 -2.01
N LEU A 130 7.43 -4.04 -2.33
CA LEU A 130 6.40 -4.60 -1.46
C LEU A 130 6.03 -5.98 -1.98
N GLN A 131 5.90 -6.97 -1.11
CA GLN A 131 5.58 -8.34 -1.52
C GLN A 131 4.72 -9.10 -0.51
N PHE A 132 3.99 -10.08 -1.02
CA PHE A 132 3.48 -11.18 -0.19
C PHE A 132 4.51 -12.30 -0.16
N SER A 133 4.81 -12.81 1.02
CA SER A 133 5.60 -14.02 1.23
C SER A 133 4.87 -15.02 2.11
N HIS A 134 5.31 -16.28 2.09
CA HIS A 134 4.75 -17.33 2.93
C HIS A 134 5.37 -17.26 4.33
N SER A 135 4.57 -17.55 5.38
CA SER A 135 5.04 -17.65 6.77
C SER A 135 5.76 -18.94 7.11
#